data_AF-A0A810NK01-F1
#
_entry.id   AF-A0A810NK01-F1
#
_cell.length_a   1.000
_cell.length_b   1.000
_cell.length_c   1.000
_cell.angle_alpha   90.00
_cell.angle_beta   90.00
_cell.angle_gamma   90.00
#
_symmetry.space_group_name_H-M   'P 1'
#
loop_
_entity.id
_entity.type
_entity.pdbx_description
1 polymer ?
#
loop_
_entity_poly.entity_id
_entity_poly.type
_entity_poly.pdbx_seq_one_letter_code
_entity_poly.pdbx_strand_id
1 'polypeptide(L)'
;MEGFWCFVFVAGTIGALVWQFIETRGAVATTTVVTSYAPDDAARIVQGAFGGPRAVFWTTAGGPGTINMRRRGVRGGITMSIDIRPRPGGGSQVDMWASETAIYLGVLVNFAGVVNRRKRAIARLLDTSASPAVR
;
A
#
# COMPACT_ATOMS: atom_id res chain seq x y z
N MET A 1 -3.44 -5.11 43.11
CA MET A 1 -2.54 -5.10 41.94
C MET A 1 -3.10 -5.89 40.75
N GLU A 2 -3.88 -6.95 40.97
CA GLU A 2 -4.45 -7.79 39.88
C GLU A 2 -5.41 -7.04 38.95
N GLY A 3 -6.27 -6.17 39.47
CA GLY A 3 -7.20 -5.38 38.65
C GLY A 3 -6.50 -4.42 37.68
N PHE A 4 -5.33 -3.89 38.04
CA PHE A 4 -4.53 -3.03 37.16
C PHE A 4 -3.96 -3.81 35.97
N TRP A 5 -3.44 -5.02 36.22
CA TRP A 5 -2.92 -5.89 35.14
C TRP A 5 -4.03 -6.37 34.20
N CYS A 6 -5.20 -6.70 34.75
CA CYS A 6 -6.39 -7.04 33.95
C CYS A 6 -6.79 -5.86 33.04
N PHE A 7 -6.84 -4.64 33.59
CA PHE A 7 -7.14 -3.44 32.82
C PHE A 7 -6.11 -3.19 31.72
N VAL A 8 -4.81 -3.25 32.02
CA VAL A 8 -3.73 -3.05 31.02
C VAL A 8 -3.82 -4.09 29.91
N PHE A 9 -4.08 -5.35 30.24
CA PHE A 9 -4.20 -6.42 29.24
C PHE A 9 -5.39 -6.21 28.31
N VAL A 10 -6.57 -5.89 28.87
CA VAL A 10 -7.78 -5.62 28.09
C VAL A 10 -7.61 -4.36 27.23
N ALA A 11 -7.13 -3.27 27.81
CA ALA A 11 -6.88 -2.02 27.09
C ALA A 11 -5.86 -2.20 25.96
N GLY A 12 -4.76 -2.93 26.22
CA GLY A 12 -3.75 -3.25 25.22
C GLY A 12 -4.30 -4.10 24.07
N THR A 13 -5.13 -5.10 24.40
CA THR A 13 -5.78 -5.96 23.39
C THR A 13 -6.75 -5.16 22.52
N ILE A 14 -7.60 -4.33 23.12
CA ILE A 14 -8.53 -3.45 22.39
C ILE A 14 -7.74 -2.48 21.50
N GLY A 15 -6.69 -1.85 22.02
CA GLY A 15 -5.83 -0.95 21.26
C GLY A 15 -5.20 -1.64 20.04
N ALA A 16 -4.72 -2.87 20.20
CA ALA A 16 -4.15 -3.65 19.10
C ALA A 16 -5.19 -4.00 18.02
N LEU A 17 -6.42 -4.35 18.43
CA LEU A 17 -7.52 -4.63 17.49
C LEU A 17 -7.96 -3.39 16.71
N VAL A 18 -8.10 -2.24 17.39
CA VAL A 18 -8.43 -0.96 16.75
C VAL A 18 -7.34 -0.55 15.76
N TRP A 19 -6.07 -0.66 16.15
CA TRP A 19 -4.95 -0.39 15.27
C TRP A 19 -4.96 -1.26 14.01
N GLN A 20 -5.18 -2.57 14.17
CA GLN A 20 -5.30 -3.51 13.05
C GLN A 20 -6.46 -3.17 12.12
N PHE A 21 -7.60 -2.76 12.68
CA PHE A 21 -8.76 -2.34 11.89
C PHE A 21 -8.45 -1.09 11.06
N ILE A 22 -7.80 -0.08 11.65
CA ILE A 22 -7.39 1.14 10.94
C ILE A 22 -6.42 0.82 9.80
N GLU A 23 -5.38 0.03 10.07
CA GLU A 23 -4.41 -0.39 9.06
C GLU A 23 -5.08 -1.14 7.90
N THR A 24 -5.98 -2.08 8.23
CA THR A 24 -6.78 -2.84 7.25
C THR A 24 -7.58 -1.89 6.34
N ARG A 25 -8.32 -0.95 6.94
CA ARG A 25 -9.11 0.04 6.19
C ARG A 25 -8.23 0.89 5.28
N GLY A 26 -7.07 1.36 5.75
CA GLY A 26 -6.13 2.12 4.94
C GLY A 26 -5.53 1.32 3.78
N ALA A 27 -5.32 0.02 3.96
CA ALA A 27 -4.78 -0.84 2.92
C ALA A 27 -5.79 -1.08 1.80
N VAL A 28 -7.07 -1.27 2.14
CA VAL A 28 -8.16 -1.45 1.17
C VAL A 28 -8.55 -0.12 0.52
N ALA A 29 -8.52 0.99 1.25
CA ALA A 29 -8.85 2.30 0.72
C ALA A 29 -7.91 2.70 -0.43
N THR A 30 -8.47 3.28 -1.49
CA THR A 30 -7.68 3.81 -2.60
C THR A 30 -6.87 5.01 -2.13
N THR A 31 -5.56 4.95 -2.32
CA THR A 31 -4.65 6.09 -2.16
C THR A 31 -4.38 6.66 -3.53
N THR A 32 -4.87 7.87 -3.76
CA THR A 32 -4.70 8.60 -5.02
C THR A 32 -3.51 9.55 -4.90
N VAL A 33 -2.59 9.46 -5.85
CA VAL A 33 -1.44 10.37 -5.98
C VAL A 33 -1.51 11.06 -7.31
N VAL A 34 -1.42 12.38 -7.26
CA VAL A 34 -1.47 13.27 -8.41
C VAL A 34 -0.03 13.68 -8.72
N THR A 35 0.45 13.35 -9.92
CA THR A 35 1.81 13.69 -10.34
C THR A 35 1.82 14.43 -11.68
N SER A 36 2.89 15.17 -11.96
CA SER A 36 3.16 15.84 -13.23
C SER A 36 3.71 14.88 -14.30
N TYR A 37 4.09 13.66 -13.92
CA TYR A 37 4.62 12.66 -14.85
C TYR A 37 3.61 12.18 -15.88
N ALA A 38 4.09 11.94 -17.10
CA ALA A 38 3.34 11.18 -18.09
C ALA A 38 3.05 9.76 -17.58
N PRO A 39 1.97 9.10 -18.04
CA PRO A 39 1.56 7.79 -17.51
C PRO A 39 2.67 6.73 -17.58
N ASP A 40 3.45 6.72 -18.66
CA ASP A 40 4.55 5.77 -18.86
C ASP A 40 5.72 6.01 -17.87
N ASP A 41 6.02 7.27 -17.57
CA ASP A 41 7.04 7.64 -16.59
C ASP A 41 6.60 7.29 -15.17
N ALA A 42 5.34 7.60 -14.83
CA ALA A 42 4.74 7.22 -13.57
C ALA A 42 4.74 5.69 -13.40
N ALA A 43 4.42 4.94 -14.46
CA ALA A 43 4.47 3.48 -14.46
C ALA A 43 5.88 2.96 -14.19
N ARG A 44 6.91 3.53 -14.83
CA ARG A 44 8.30 3.15 -14.57
C ARG A 44 8.73 3.42 -13.13
N ILE A 45 8.38 4.57 -12.56
CA ILE A 45 8.67 4.91 -11.16
C ILE A 45 7.98 3.93 -10.21
N VAL A 46 6.70 3.66 -10.45
CA VAL A 46 5.91 2.71 -9.66
C VAL A 46 6.53 1.30 -9.73
N GLN A 47 6.87 0.82 -10.93
CA GLN A 47 7.53 -0.48 -11.11
C GLN A 47 8.89 -0.52 -10.42
N GLY A 48 9.67 0.57 -10.50
CA GLY A 48 10.94 0.72 -9.79
C GLY A 48 10.81 0.64 -8.27
N ALA A 49 9.67 1.08 -7.71
CA ALA A 49 9.37 0.93 -6.28
C ALA A 49 9.20 -0.55 -5.85
N PHE A 50 8.95 -1.44 -6.81
CA PHE A 50 8.95 -2.89 -6.63
C PHE A 50 10.22 -3.55 -7.17
N GLY A 51 11.27 -2.79 -7.49
CA GLY A 51 12.60 -3.28 -7.85
C GLY A 51 13.56 -3.42 -6.65
N GLY A 52 14.69 -4.10 -6.89
CA GLY A 52 15.79 -4.21 -5.92
C GLY A 52 15.55 -5.19 -4.75
N PRO A 53 16.34 -5.11 -3.66
CA PRO A 53 16.30 -6.08 -2.56
C PRO A 53 14.94 -6.15 -1.85
N ARG A 54 14.15 -5.07 -1.89
CA ARG A 54 12.81 -4.99 -1.29
C ARG A 54 11.71 -5.57 -2.20
N ALA A 55 12.04 -5.87 -3.47
CA ALA A 55 11.19 -6.57 -4.42
C ALA A 55 11.02 -8.05 -4.10
N VAL A 56 11.99 -8.65 -3.38
CA VAL A 56 12.05 -10.10 -3.15
C VAL A 56 10.76 -10.65 -2.50
N PHE A 57 10.07 -9.79 -1.74
CA PHE A 57 8.81 -10.11 -1.10
C PHE A 57 7.57 -9.83 -1.95
N TRP A 58 7.73 -9.42 -3.20
CA TRP A 58 6.65 -9.08 -4.13
C TRP A 58 6.84 -9.84 -5.44
N THR A 59 5.72 -10.22 -6.05
CA THR A 59 5.69 -10.89 -7.34
C THR A 59 4.55 -10.31 -8.15
N THR A 60 4.70 -10.24 -9.46
CA THR A 60 3.60 -9.90 -10.34
C THR A 60 2.47 -10.92 -10.16
N ALA A 61 1.24 -10.43 -10.16
CA ALA A 61 0.03 -11.24 -10.09
C ALA A 61 -1.01 -10.73 -11.08
N GLY A 62 -2.06 -11.52 -11.33
CA GLY A 62 -3.26 -11.00 -11.99
C GLY A 62 -4.04 -10.10 -11.03
N GLY A 63 -4.78 -9.13 -11.57
CA GLY A 63 -5.62 -8.25 -10.76
C GLY A 63 -6.27 -7.12 -11.58
N PRO A 64 -7.12 -6.30 -10.93
CA PRO A 64 -7.91 -5.27 -11.60
C PRO A 64 -7.14 -3.99 -11.97
N GLY A 65 -5.92 -3.78 -11.43
CA GLY A 65 -5.09 -2.61 -11.77
C GLY A 65 -4.26 -2.82 -13.03
N THR A 66 -3.63 -1.76 -13.53
CA THR A 66 -2.63 -1.84 -14.60
C THR A 66 -1.33 -2.50 -14.11
N ILE A 67 -0.99 -2.32 -12.83
CA ILE A 67 0.12 -2.99 -12.15
C ILE A 67 -0.45 -3.73 -10.94
N ASN A 68 -0.20 -5.04 -10.86
CA ASN A 68 -0.67 -5.88 -9.76
C ASN A 68 0.49 -6.64 -9.14
N MET A 69 0.73 -6.39 -7.86
CA MET A 69 1.84 -6.96 -7.12
C MET A 69 1.32 -7.71 -5.89
N ARG A 70 1.59 -9.01 -5.84
CA ARG A 70 1.25 -9.88 -4.72
C ARG A 70 2.45 -10.09 -3.82
N ARG A 71 2.22 -10.12 -2.51
CA ARG A 71 3.29 -10.45 -1.56
C ARG A 71 3.65 -11.95 -1.62
N ARG A 72 4.94 -12.27 -1.82
CA ARG A 72 5.48 -13.64 -1.86
C ARG A 72 5.59 -14.23 -0.44
N GLY A 73 5.41 -15.55 -0.33
CA GLY A 73 5.67 -16.32 0.90
C GLY A 73 4.44 -16.69 1.72
N VAL A 74 3.22 -16.35 1.29
CA VAL A 74 1.99 -16.64 2.04
C VAL A 74 0.90 -17.15 1.10
N ARG A 75 0.39 -18.36 1.37
CA ARG A 75 -0.82 -18.89 0.69
C ARG A 75 -1.98 -17.93 1.02
N GLY A 76 -2.56 -17.31 -0.01
CA GLY A 76 -3.56 -16.24 0.16
C GLY A 76 -3.01 -14.82 0.38
N GLY A 77 -1.72 -14.56 0.10
CA GLY A 77 -1.12 -13.23 0.25
C GLY A 77 -1.88 -12.08 -0.43
N ILE A 78 -1.75 -10.87 0.12
CA ILE A 78 -2.40 -9.65 -0.36
C ILE A 78 -1.91 -9.27 -1.77
N THR A 79 -2.83 -8.90 -2.64
CA THR A 79 -2.53 -8.31 -3.96
C THR A 79 -2.78 -6.82 -3.89
N MET A 80 -1.74 -6.03 -4.19
CA MET A 80 -1.83 -4.59 -4.35
C MET A 80 -2.03 -4.29 -5.83
N SER A 81 -3.12 -3.59 -6.14
CA SER A 81 -3.42 -3.10 -7.48
C SER A 81 -3.13 -1.61 -7.56
N ILE A 82 -2.59 -1.21 -8.70
CA ILE A 82 -2.26 0.16 -9.01
C ILE A 82 -2.80 0.45 -10.39
N ASP A 83 -3.50 1.55 -10.52
CA ASP A 83 -4.01 2.08 -11.78
C ASP A 83 -3.37 3.44 -12.04
N ILE A 84 -3.08 3.71 -13.31
CA ILE A 84 -2.38 4.92 -13.73
C ILE A 84 -3.16 5.50 -14.90
N ARG A 85 -3.76 6.66 -14.68
CA ARG A 85 -4.60 7.32 -15.69
C ARG A 85 -4.02 8.68 -16.06
N PRO A 86 -4.05 9.07 -17.34
CA PRO A 86 -3.71 10.44 -17.74
C PRO A 86 -4.72 11.43 -17.15
N ARG A 87 -4.27 12.65 -16.86
CA ARG A 87 -5.15 13.72 -16.36
C ARG A 87 -5.38 14.82 -17.41
N PRO A 88 -6.59 15.40 -17.48
CA PRO A 88 -6.80 16.65 -18.21
C PRO A 88 -5.86 17.74 -17.67
N GLY A 89 -5.07 18.36 -18.56
CA GLY A 89 -4.04 19.34 -18.18
C GLY A 89 -2.62 18.79 -18.03
N GLY A 90 -2.40 17.51 -18.36
CA GLY A 90 -1.09 16.88 -18.30
C GLY A 90 -0.83 16.16 -16.97
N GLY A 91 0.21 15.32 -16.98
CA GLY A 91 0.53 14.45 -15.85
C GLY A 91 -0.40 13.24 -15.70
N SER A 92 -0.34 12.60 -14.53
CA SER A 92 -1.02 11.32 -14.27
C SER A 92 -1.63 11.26 -12.87
N GLN A 93 -2.72 10.52 -12.75
CA GLN A 93 -3.30 10.09 -11.49
C GLN A 93 -2.93 8.63 -11.25
N VAL A 94 -2.31 8.35 -10.11
CA VAL A 94 -1.92 7.00 -9.69
C VAL A 94 -2.82 6.60 -8.51
N ASP A 95 -3.71 5.65 -8.74
CA ASP A 95 -4.62 5.10 -7.73
C ASP A 95 -4.07 3.77 -7.23
N MET A 96 -3.90 3.61 -5.92
CA MET A 96 -3.31 2.41 -5.31
C MET A 96 -4.22 1.81 -4.24
N TRP A 97 -4.56 0.52 -4.33
CA TRP A 97 -5.40 -0.17 -3.35
C TRP A 97 -4.99 -1.63 -3.17
N ALA A 98 -5.43 -2.26 -2.08
CA ALA A 98 -5.37 -3.71 -1.94
C ALA A 98 -6.62 -4.32 -2.59
N SER A 99 -6.43 -5.08 -3.68
CA SER A 99 -7.52 -5.66 -4.48
C SER A 99 -7.91 -7.06 -4.03
N GLU A 100 -6.94 -7.86 -3.60
CA GLU A 100 -7.18 -9.20 -3.08
C GLU A 100 -6.65 -9.27 -1.65
N THR A 101 -7.51 -9.62 -0.70
CA THR A 101 -7.18 -9.65 0.72
C THR A 101 -7.62 -10.97 1.33
N ALA A 102 -6.72 -11.66 2.04
CA ALA A 102 -7.12 -12.74 2.94
C ALA A 102 -7.56 -12.09 4.25
N ILE A 103 -8.88 -11.93 4.41
CA ILE A 103 -9.49 -11.46 5.64
C ILE A 103 -9.75 -12.69 6.51
N TYR A 104 -9.07 -12.79 7.65
CA TYR A 104 -9.33 -13.85 8.63
C TYR A 104 -9.90 -13.19 9.88
N LEU A 105 -11.07 -13.64 10.34
CA LEU A 105 -11.80 -13.05 11.49
C LEU A 105 -12.01 -11.52 11.37
N GLY A 106 -12.30 -11.01 10.17
CA GLY A 106 -12.54 -9.57 9.94
C GLY A 106 -11.29 -8.68 9.98
N VAL A 107 -10.10 -9.27 10.13
CA VAL A 107 -8.81 -8.56 10.19
C VAL A 107 -7.93 -9.02 9.04
N LEU A 108 -7.28 -8.07 8.35
CA LEU A 108 -6.17 -8.41 7.47
C LEU A 108 -5.02 -8.90 8.33
N VAL A 109 -4.76 -10.21 8.33
CA VAL A 109 -3.66 -10.79 9.12
C VAL A 109 -2.34 -10.18 8.63
N ASN A 110 -1.78 -9.21 9.35
CA ASN A 110 -0.40 -8.70 9.25
C ASN A 110 0.13 -8.16 7.90
N PHE A 111 -0.70 -7.98 6.87
CA PHE A 111 -0.24 -7.48 5.57
C PHE A 111 -0.63 -6.04 5.25
N ALA A 112 -1.64 -5.49 5.94
CA ALA A 112 -2.16 -4.14 5.71
C ALA A 112 -1.08 -3.06 5.88
N GLY A 113 -0.32 -3.12 6.97
CA GLY A 113 0.78 -2.17 7.21
C GLY A 113 1.91 -2.23 6.18
N VAL A 114 2.11 -3.37 5.52
CA VAL A 114 3.10 -3.46 4.43
C VAL A 114 2.59 -2.83 3.14
N VAL A 115 1.31 -2.99 2.82
CA VAL A 115 0.66 -2.26 1.71
C VAL A 115 0.69 -0.76 1.99
N ASN A 116 0.30 -0.32 3.18
CA ASN A 116 0.30 1.11 3.54
C ASN A 116 1.70 1.72 3.48
N ARG A 117 2.72 1.01 3.97
CA ARG A 117 4.12 1.45 3.81
C ARG A 117 4.54 1.53 2.34
N ARG A 118 4.10 0.59 1.50
CA ARG A 118 4.41 0.59 0.06
C ARG A 118 3.74 1.75 -0.66
N LYS A 119 2.45 2.00 -0.41
CA LYS A 119 1.71 3.16 -0.91
C LYS A 119 2.41 4.46 -0.56
N ARG A 120 2.80 4.63 0.71
CA ARG A 120 3.55 5.82 1.16
C ARG A 120 4.91 5.95 0.47
N ALA A 121 5.62 4.85 0.25
CA ALA A 121 6.91 4.87 -0.45
C ALA A 121 6.75 5.29 -1.92
N ILE A 122 5.75 4.74 -2.62
CA ILE A 122 5.42 5.12 -4.01
C ILE A 122 5.01 6.58 -4.08
N ALA A 123 4.13 7.04 -3.19
CA ALA A 123 3.72 8.44 -3.12
C ALA A 123 4.94 9.37 -2.98
N ARG A 124 5.86 9.07 -2.05
CA ARG A 124 7.09 9.84 -1.88
C ARG A 124 7.98 9.84 -3.12
N LEU A 125 8.07 8.73 -3.85
CA LEU A 125 8.85 8.68 -5.10
C LEU A 125 8.21 9.58 -6.16
N LEU A 126 6.89 9.50 -6.32
CA LEU A 126 6.16 10.32 -7.28
C LEU A 126 6.20 11.82 -6.93
N ASP A 127 6.25 12.18 -5.65
CA ASP A 127 6.41 13.56 -5.18
C ASP A 127 7.86 14.08 -5.33
N THR A 128 8.85 13.28 -4.94
CA THR A 128 10.27 13.69 -4.95
C THR A 128 10.78 13.87 -6.37
N SER A 129 10.35 13.00 -7.28
CA SER A 129 10.81 13.04 -8.66
C SER A 129 10.13 14.21 -9.41
N ALA A 130 8.90 14.60 -9.05
CA ALA A 130 8.18 15.73 -9.66
C ALA A 130 8.83 17.12 -9.42
N SER A 131 9.88 17.19 -8.60
CA SER A 131 10.62 18.41 -8.29
C SER A 131 12.06 18.38 -8.84
N PRO A 132 12.31 18.46 -10.16
CA PRO A 132 13.64 18.76 -10.67
C PRO A 132 13.74 20.27 -10.95
N ALA A 133 14.10 21.09 -9.96
CA ALA A 133 14.74 22.42 -10.14
C ALA A 133 14.97 23.16 -8.81
N VAL A 134 16.12 22.93 -8.18
CA VAL A 134 17.05 24.00 -7.78
C VAL A 134 18.47 23.41 -7.84
N ARG A 135 19.08 23.47 -9.02
CA ARG A 135 20.53 23.68 -9.23
C ARG A 135 20.78 23.97 -10.70
#